data_AF-A0A067BF49-F1
#
_entry.id   AF-A0A067BF49-F1
#
_cell.length_a   1.000
_cell.length_b   1.000
_cell.length_c   1.000
_cell.angle_alpha   90.00
_cell.angle_beta   90.00
_cell.angle_gamma   90.00
#
_symmetry.space_group_name_H-M   'P 1'
#
loop_
_entity.id
_entity.type
_entity.pdbx_description
1 polymer ?
#
loop_
_entity_poly.entity_id
_entity_poly.type
_entity_poly.pdbx_seq_one_letter_code
_entity_poly.pdbx_strand_id
1 'polypeptide(L)' 'MPRGTNSQGNTYNSPAVSQPNTNSYHYSNTNGSYYYQNSNGSTYYNNGQGSATYTAPNGTKYSK' A
#
# COMPACT_ATOMS: atom_id res chain seq x y z
N MET A 1 -0.46 15.02 -8.04
CA MET A 1 -0.18 13.74 -7.36
C MET A 1 -1.09 13.66 -6.14
N PRO A 2 -2.09 12.76 -6.08
CA PRO A 2 -2.95 12.66 -4.92
C PRO A 2 -2.13 12.14 -3.76
N ARG A 3 -1.87 13.04 -2.81
CA ARG A 3 -1.33 12.75 -1.50
C ARG A 3 -2.25 13.38 -0.48
N GLY A 4 -2.62 12.64 0.54
CA GLY A 4 -3.44 13.15 1.61
C GLY A 4 -3.03 12.56 2.94
N THR A 5 -3.40 13.27 3.99
CA THR A 5 -3.16 12.85 5.37
C THR A 5 -4.51 12.76 6.04
N ASN A 6 -4.83 11.63 6.65
CA ASN A 6 -6.06 11.50 7.42
C ASN A 6 -5.89 12.15 8.82
N SER A 7 -6.98 12.29 9.57
CA SER A 7 -6.98 12.90 10.91
C SER A 7 -6.13 12.16 11.95
N GLN A 8 -5.66 10.94 11.64
CA GLN A 8 -4.79 10.12 12.48
C GLN A 8 -3.30 10.26 12.09
N GLY A 9 -2.98 11.15 11.15
CA GLY A 9 -1.63 11.39 10.64
C GLY A 9 -1.17 10.37 9.60
N ASN A 10 -2.01 9.42 9.19
CA ASN A 10 -1.64 8.44 8.17
C ASN A 10 -1.60 9.13 6.81
N THR A 11 -0.54 8.89 6.06
CA THR A 11 -0.33 9.48 4.74
C THR A 11 -0.58 8.45 3.66
N TYR A 12 -1.31 8.84 2.63
CA TYR A 12 -1.43 8.06 1.41
C TYR A 12 -0.81 8.83 0.26
N ASN A 13 -0.17 8.10 -0.65
CA ASN A 13 0.36 8.63 -1.89
C ASN A 13 0.00 7.66 -3.02
N SER A 14 -0.64 8.16 -4.07
CA SER A 14 -0.77 7.42 -5.32
C SER A 14 0.39 7.83 -6.23
N PRO A 15 1.43 6.98 -6.41
CA PRO A 15 2.56 7.31 -7.27
C PRO A 15 2.16 7.41 -8.75
N ALA A 16 0.99 6.89 -9.12
CA ALA A 16 0.60 6.76 -10.50
C ALA A 16 -0.36 7.88 -10.94
N VAL A 17 0.20 9.05 -11.28
CA VAL A 17 -0.48 10.07 -12.09
C VAL A 17 -0.02 10.08 -13.55
N SER A 18 1.02 9.30 -13.90
CA SER A 18 1.54 9.26 -15.28
C SER A 18 0.93 8.18 -16.17
N GLN A 19 0.05 7.33 -15.64
CA GLN A 19 -0.73 6.39 -16.45
C GLN A 19 -2.21 6.44 -16.03
N PRO A 20 -3.16 6.72 -16.95
CA PRO A 20 -4.57 6.48 -16.67
C PRO A 20 -4.76 4.97 -16.43
N ASN A 21 -5.55 4.61 -15.41
CA ASN A 21 -5.95 3.24 -15.05
C ASN A 21 -4.99 2.42 -14.17
N THR A 22 -3.93 3.03 -13.62
CA THR A 22 -3.05 2.36 -12.65
C THR A 22 -3.55 2.60 -11.22
N ASN A 23 -4.27 1.63 -10.65
CA ASN A 23 -4.76 1.64 -9.26
C ASN A 23 -3.64 1.38 -8.21
N SER A 24 -2.41 1.83 -8.48
CA SER A 24 -1.33 1.70 -7.51
C SER A 24 -1.46 2.76 -6.42
N TYR A 25 -1.47 2.36 -5.15
CA TYR A 25 -1.48 3.27 -4.02
C TYR A 25 -0.54 2.79 -2.91
N HIS A 26 0.08 3.75 -2.23
CA HIS A 26 0.90 3.52 -1.05
C HIS A 26 0.25 4.20 0.14
N TYR A 27 0.18 3.49 1.26
CA TYR A 27 -0.40 3.96 2.51
C TYR A 27 0.64 3.76 3.61
N SER A 28 0.97 4.83 4.33
CA SER A 28 1.92 4.81 5.44
C SER A 28 1.20 5.28 6.70
N ASN A 29 1.23 4.44 7.72
CA ASN A 29 0.62 4.72 9.01
C ASN A 29 1.62 5.29 9.99
N THR A 30 1.13 6.09 10.94
CA THR A 30 1.94 6.67 12.02
C THR A 30 2.53 5.63 12.97
N ASN A 31 1.91 4.45 13.05
CA ASN A 31 2.41 3.32 13.84
C ASN A 31 3.56 2.55 13.17
N GLY A 32 4.07 3.02 12.02
CA GLY A 32 5.17 2.38 11.28
C GLY A 32 4.72 1.28 10.32
N SER A 33 3.44 0.88 10.34
CA SER A 33 2.89 -0.02 9.33
C SER A 33 2.73 0.69 7.99
N TYR A 34 2.84 -0.06 6.90
CA TYR A 34 2.64 0.48 5.56
C TYR A 34 2.03 -0.56 4.63
N TYR A 35 1.39 -0.08 3.58
CA TYR A 35 0.67 -0.87 2.61
C TYR A 35 0.94 -0.39 1.19
N TYR A 36 1.18 -1.32 0.29
CA TYR A 36 1.32 -1.08 -1.15
C TYR A 36 0.26 -1.88 -1.90
N GLN A 37 -0.50 -1.20 -2.76
CA GLN A 37 -1.24 -1.82 -3.85
C GLN A 37 -0.50 -1.56 -5.14
N ASN A 38 -0.28 -2.61 -5.90
CA ASN A 38 0.23 -2.54 -7.25
C ASN A 38 -0.94 -2.61 -8.25
N SER A 39 -0.72 -2.00 -9.42
CA SER A 39 -1.70 -1.97 -10.51
C SER A 39 -2.03 -3.35 -11.07
N ASN A 40 -1.14 -4.33 -10.89
CA ASN A 40 -1.39 -5.74 -11.25
C ASN A 40 -2.35 -6.44 -10.27
N GLY A 41 -2.84 -5.77 -9.23
CA GLY A 41 -3.70 -6.34 -8.20
C GLY A 41 -2.95 -6.95 -7.00
N SER A 42 -1.62 -7.07 -7.06
CA SER A 42 -0.85 -7.53 -5.90
C SER A 42 -0.78 -6.49 -4.80
N THR A 43 -0.71 -6.94 -3.57
CA THR A 43 -0.65 -6.07 -2.38
C THR A 43 0.47 -6.50 -1.46
N TYR A 44 1.01 -5.55 -0.71
CA TYR A 44 2.00 -5.82 0.30
C TYR A 44 1.66 -5.01 1.54
N TYR A 45 1.49 -5.68 2.66
CA TYR A 45 1.21 -5.06 3.95
C TYR A 45 2.35 -5.38 4.90
N ASN A 46 2.87 -4.38 5.61
CA ASN A 46 3.84 -4.55 6.67
C ASN A 46 3.29 -3.92 7.93
N ASN A 47 3.31 -4.64 9.06
CA ASN A 47 2.74 -4.16 10.31
C ASN A 47 3.67 -3.23 11.10
N GLY A 48 4.90 -2.97 10.63
CA GLY A 48 5.91 -2.18 11.34
C GLY A 48 6.54 -2.90 12.53
N GLN A 49 6.12 -4.14 12.82
CA GLN A 49 6.54 -4.93 14.00
C GLN A 49 7.34 -6.18 13.60
N GLY A 50 7.75 -6.27 12.33
CA GLY A 50 8.55 -7.38 11.79
C GLY A 50 7.77 -8.41 10.99
N SER A 51 6.43 -8.31 10.93
CA SER A 51 5.61 -9.17 10.08
C SER A 51 5.19 -8.44 8.81
N ALA A 52 5.14 -9.19 7.71
CA ALA A 52 4.66 -8.65 6.44
C ALA A 52 3.85 -9.69 5.68
N THR A 53 2.79 -9.26 5.01
CA THR A 53 1.93 -10.07 4.18
C THR A 53 1.96 -9.55 2.76
N TYR A 54 2.47 -10.36 1.84
CA TYR A 54 2.37 -10.16 0.40
C TYR A 54 1.16 -10.94 -0.12
N THR A 55 0.24 -10.28 -0.82
CA THR A 55 -0.86 -10.93 -1.55
C THR A 55 -0.57 -10.82 -3.04
N ALA A 56 -0.40 -11.94 -3.71
CA ALA A 56 -0.28 -12.00 -5.15
C ALA A 56 -1.61 -11.63 -5.84
N PRO A 57 -1.59 -11.24 -7.13
CA PRO A 57 -2.81 -10.88 -7.88
C PRO A 57 -3.87 -11.98 -7.92
N ASN A 58 -3.44 -13.23 -7.85
CA ASN A 58 -4.30 -14.42 -7.80
C ASN A 58 -4.91 -14.67 -6.39
N GLY A 59 -4.68 -13.77 -5.43
CA GLY A 59 -5.15 -13.88 -4.06
C GLY A 59 -4.28 -14.72 -3.13
N THR A 60 -3.19 -15.33 -3.62
CA THR A 60 -2.27 -16.10 -2.76
C THR A 60 -1.57 -15.18 -1.77
N LYS A 61 -1.66 -15.49 -0.48
CA LYS A 61 -1.05 -14.71 0.60
C LYS A 61 0.22 -15.39 1.11
N TYR A 62 1.29 -14.61 1.21
CA TYR A 62 2.56 -15.00 1.78
C TYR A 62 2.82 -14.11 2.98
N SER A 63 2.93 -14.69 4.17
CA SER A 63 3.29 -13.96 5.37
C SER A 63 4.70 -14.33 5.81
N LYS A 64 5.47 -13.32 6.20
CA LYS A 64 6.74 -13.43 6.91
C LYS A 64 6.49 -13.13 8.39
#